data_AF-A0A1Q5TKT9-F1
#
_entry.id   AF-A0A1Q5TKT9-F1
#
_cell.length_a   1.000
_cell.length_b   1.000
_cell.length_c   1.000
_cell.angle_alpha   90.00
_cell.angle_beta   90.00
_cell.angle_gamma   90.00
#
_symmetry.space_group_name_H-M   'P 1'
#
loop_
_entity.id
_entity.type
_entity.pdbx_description
1 polymer ?
#
loop_
_entity_poly.entity_id
_entity_poly.type
_entity_poly.pdbx_seq_one_letter_code
_entity_poly.pdbx_strand_id
1 'polypeptide(L)'
;MTGKNLGFKDLSTIKPDNTPSSEISDHEIDVVGDSRGFVSREAVQKVVRRTPAEPSANLNIRPPVSTYNRFVLWAIKNRMSYPEALKALMDKAGI
;
A
#
# COMPACT_ATOMS: atom_id res chain seq x y z
N MET A 1 24.04 -3.61 51.26
CA MET A 1 23.30 -4.87 51.07
C MET A 1 24.04 -5.72 50.05
N THR A 2 24.41 -6.94 50.40
CA THR A 2 25.13 -7.85 49.49
C THR A 2 24.11 -8.77 48.81
N GLY A 3 23.99 -8.67 47.48
CA GLY A 3 23.07 -9.45 46.66
C GLY A 3 23.63 -10.84 46.30
N LYS A 4 22.72 -11.80 46.07
CA LYS A 4 22.98 -13.23 45.82
C LYS A 4 23.41 -13.45 44.37
N ASN A 5 24.44 -14.27 44.14
CA ASN A 5 25.02 -14.56 42.82
C ASN A 5 24.18 -15.61 42.05
N LEU A 6 23.77 -15.28 40.81
CA LEU A 6 22.86 -16.06 39.95
C LEU A 6 23.57 -16.96 38.91
N GLY A 7 24.90 -17.14 38.99
CA GLY A 7 25.63 -18.07 38.13
C GLY A 7 25.96 -17.56 36.73
N PHE A 8 25.66 -16.30 36.41
CA PHE A 8 26.23 -15.63 35.25
C PHE A 8 27.72 -15.41 35.49
N LYS A 9 28.56 -15.70 34.49
CA LYS A 9 29.94 -15.21 34.45
C LYS A 9 29.94 -13.68 34.29
N ASP A 10 31.12 -13.07 34.27
CA ASP A 10 31.27 -11.61 34.23
C ASP A 10 30.48 -10.98 33.07
N LEU A 11 29.34 -10.35 33.37
CA LEU A 11 28.45 -9.74 32.38
C LEU A 11 29.13 -8.60 31.62
N SER A 12 30.22 -8.04 32.15
CA SER A 12 31.02 -7.01 31.49
C SER A 12 31.75 -7.51 30.23
N THR A 13 31.81 -8.84 30.03
CA THR A 13 32.41 -9.46 28.84
C THR A 13 31.44 -9.72 27.70
N ILE A 14 30.11 -9.62 27.91
CA ILE A 14 29.13 -9.71 26.83
C ILE A 14 29.16 -8.38 26.06
N LYS A 15 29.73 -8.40 24.86
CA LYS A 15 29.72 -7.27 23.93
C LYS A 15 28.95 -7.66 22.68
N PRO A 16 28.22 -6.73 22.05
CA PRO A 16 27.64 -7.00 20.74
C PRO A 16 28.76 -7.39 19.77
N ASP A 17 28.54 -8.45 19.01
CA ASP A 17 29.47 -8.84 17.96
C ASP A 17 29.53 -7.72 16.93
N ASN A 18 30.70 -7.07 16.84
CA ASN A 18 30.96 -5.98 15.91
C ASN A 18 31.45 -6.49 14.54
N THR A 19 31.37 -7.80 14.29
CA THR A 19 31.64 -8.35 12.97
C THR A 19 30.58 -7.84 12.00
N PRO A 20 30.95 -7.08 10.96
CA PRO A 20 30.00 -6.71 9.93
C PRO A 20 29.50 -8.02 9.30
N SER A 21 28.22 -8.31 9.48
CA SER A 21 27.53 -9.32 8.70
C SER A 21 27.76 -8.98 7.24
N SER A 22 28.18 -9.95 6.42
CA SER A 22 28.22 -9.77 4.97
C SER A 22 26.86 -9.28 4.51
N GLU A 23 26.81 -8.07 3.94
CA GLU A 23 25.61 -7.50 3.33
C GLU A 23 25.28 -8.29 2.07
N ILE A 24 24.67 -9.46 2.24
CA ILE A 24 24.06 -10.20 1.13
C ILE A 24 22.83 -9.39 0.72
N SER A 25 22.68 -9.15 -0.57
CA SER A 25 21.52 -8.42 -1.05
C SER A 25 20.25 -9.25 -0.83
N ASP A 26 19.17 -8.62 -0.36
CA ASP A 26 17.86 -9.28 -0.20
C ASP A 26 17.42 -10.02 -1.49
N HIS A 27 17.77 -9.46 -2.65
CA HIS A 27 17.52 -10.09 -3.94
C HIS A 27 18.23 -11.44 -4.11
N GLU A 28 19.47 -11.58 -3.62
CA GLU A 28 20.21 -12.84 -3.69
C GLU A 28 19.60 -13.90 -2.78
N ILE A 29 19.04 -13.49 -1.65
CA ILE A 29 18.32 -14.36 -0.72
C ILE A 29 17.03 -14.86 -1.36
N ASP A 30 16.28 -13.97 -2.01
CA ASP A 30 15.03 -14.30 -2.71
C ASP A 30 15.27 -15.28 -3.87
N VAL A 31 16.31 -15.08 -4.68
CA VAL A 31 16.68 -15.98 -5.79
C VAL A 31 16.97 -17.40 -5.29
N VAL A 32 17.67 -17.52 -4.16
CA VAL A 32 17.93 -18.84 -3.54
C VAL A 32 16.63 -19.46 -3.02
N GLY A 33 15.77 -18.65 -2.38
CA GLY A 33 14.43 -19.07 -1.94
C GLY A 33 13.60 -19.64 -3.09
N ASP A 34 13.48 -18.89 -4.19
CA ASP A 34 12.73 -19.29 -5.38
C ASP A 34 13.27 -20.60 -5.99
N SER A 35 14.59 -20.73 -6.10
CA SER A 35 15.25 -21.93 -6.64
C SER A 35 14.98 -23.20 -5.82
N ARG A 36 14.68 -23.03 -4.52
CA ARG A 36 14.39 -24.11 -3.57
C ARG A 36 12.89 -24.31 -3.35
N GLY A 37 12.04 -23.63 -4.13
CA GLY A 37 10.59 -23.73 -4.03
C GLY A 37 10.03 -23.07 -2.77
N PHE A 38 10.77 -22.14 -2.17
CA PHE A 38 10.25 -21.34 -1.07
C PHE A 38 9.22 -20.35 -1.64
N VAL A 39 7.95 -20.55 -1.27
CA VAL A 39 6.88 -19.63 -1.63
C VAL A 39 6.62 -18.74 -0.42
N SER A 40 6.74 -17.42 -0.59
CA SER A 40 6.37 -16.48 0.47
C SER A 40 4.92 -16.73 0.91
N ARG A 41 4.72 -16.86 2.22
CA ARG A 41 3.37 -16.99 2.81
C ARG A 41 2.55 -15.72 2.62
N GLU A 42 3.22 -14.59 2.44
CA GLU A 42 2.64 -13.32 2.03
C GLU A 42 2.59 -13.25 0.51
N ALA A 43 1.86 -14.16 -0.12
CA ALA A 43 1.52 -13.96 -1.52
C ALA A 43 0.80 -12.61 -1.61
N VAL A 44 1.43 -11.64 -2.28
CA VAL A 44 0.83 -10.33 -2.59
C VAL A 44 -0.32 -10.58 -3.57
N GLN A 45 -1.42 -11.12 -3.06
CA GLN A 45 -2.64 -11.25 -3.81
C GLN A 45 -3.19 -9.84 -3.95
N LYS A 46 -3.14 -9.31 -5.16
CA LYS A 46 -3.87 -8.10 -5.51
C LYS A 46 -5.35 -8.40 -5.26
N VAL A 47 -5.87 -7.93 -4.13
CA VAL A 47 -7.30 -7.97 -3.81
C VAL A 47 -8.00 -7.05 -4.81
N VAL A 48 -8.36 -7.57 -5.97
CA VAL A 48 -9.20 -6.85 -6.93
C VAL A 48 -10.64 -7.15 -6.57
N ARG A 49 -11.26 -6.26 -5.82
CA ARG A 49 -12.71 -6.21 -5.72
C ARG A 49 -13.25 -5.72 -7.06
N ARG A 50 -13.41 -6.63 -8.04
CA ARG A 50 -14.24 -6.34 -9.23
C ARG A 50 -15.69 -6.31 -8.76
N THR A 51 -16.12 -5.15 -8.28
CA THR A 51 -17.53 -4.84 -8.12
C THR A 51 -18.18 -4.93 -9.51
N PRO A 52 -19.37 -5.55 -9.67
CA PRO A 52 -20.11 -5.47 -10.91
C PRO A 52 -20.35 -3.98 -11.21
N ALA A 53 -19.67 -3.47 -12.23
CA ALA A 53 -19.86 -2.11 -12.71
C ALA A 53 -20.95 -2.12 -13.79
N GLU A 54 -21.80 -1.10 -13.80
CA GLU A 54 -22.73 -0.88 -14.89
C GLU A 54 -21.97 -0.80 -16.23
N PRO A 55 -22.58 -1.23 -17.36
CA PRO A 55 -21.99 -1.06 -18.68
C PRO A 55 -21.55 0.39 -18.87
N SER A 56 -20.24 0.60 -19.01
CA SER A 56 -19.65 1.94 -19.06
C SER A 56 -19.23 2.28 -20.49
N ALA A 57 -19.39 3.54 -20.85
CA ALA A 57 -18.89 4.11 -22.09
C ALA A 57 -17.88 5.22 -21.76
N ASN A 58 -16.87 5.38 -22.61
CA ASN A 58 -15.88 6.44 -22.44
C ASN A 58 -16.51 7.79 -22.83
N LEU A 59 -16.47 8.77 -21.93
CA LEU A 59 -16.85 10.15 -22.20
C LEU A 59 -15.60 11.02 -22.30
N ASN A 60 -15.24 11.39 -23.52
CA ASN A 60 -14.07 12.24 -23.80
C ASN A 60 -14.50 13.68 -24.08
N ILE A 61 -14.23 14.61 -23.17
CA ILE A 61 -14.56 16.03 -23.32
C ILE A 61 -13.37 16.93 -22.96
N ARG A 62 -13.32 18.13 -23.55
CA ARG A 62 -12.31 19.16 -23.28
C ARG A 62 -12.98 20.46 -22.81
N PRO A 63 -13.50 20.51 -21.58
CA PRO A 63 -14.10 21.73 -21.04
C PRO A 63 -13.02 22.79 -20.72
N PRO A 64 -13.39 24.08 -20.59
CA PRO A 64 -12.50 25.08 -20.01
C PRO A 64 -12.01 24.67 -18.62
N VAL A 65 -10.78 25.06 -18.28
CA VAL A 65 -10.11 24.69 -17.01
C VAL A 65 -10.95 25.11 -15.79
N SER A 66 -11.63 26.27 -15.87
CA SER A 66 -12.51 26.75 -14.80
C SER A 66 -13.67 25.77 -14.52
N THR A 67 -14.30 25.25 -15.57
CA THR A 67 -15.39 24.26 -15.46
C THR A 67 -14.87 22.93 -14.94
N TYR A 68 -13.74 22.45 -15.47
CA TYR A 68 -13.11 21.20 -15.04
C TYR A 68 -12.77 21.22 -13.54
N ASN A 69 -12.07 22.26 -13.08
CA ASN A 69 -11.65 22.38 -11.68
C ASN A 69 -12.86 22.46 -10.75
N ARG A 70 -13.92 23.20 -11.15
CA ARG A 70 -15.16 23.28 -10.36
C ARG A 70 -15.82 21.91 -10.20
N PHE A 71 -15.88 21.12 -11.27
CA PHE A 71 -16.42 19.75 -11.21
C PHE A 71 -15.58 18.84 -10.30
N VAL A 72 -14.25 18.84 -10.45
CA VAL A 72 -13.34 18.02 -9.64
C VAL A 72 -13.45 18.36 -8.16
N LEU A 73 -13.44 19.65 -7.81
CA LEU A 73 -13.59 20.10 -6.43
C LEU A 73 -14.92 19.65 -5.83
N TRP A 74 -16.00 19.70 -6.62
CA TRP A 74 -17.31 19.24 -6.16
C TRP A 74 -17.33 17.72 -5.95
N ALA A 75 -16.75 16.92 -6.84
CA ALA A 75 -16.65 15.47 -6.67
C ALA A 75 -15.87 15.09 -5.41
N ILE A 76 -14.71 15.73 -5.18
CA ILE A 76 -13.88 15.52 -3.97
C ILE A 76 -14.67 15.87 -2.70
N LYS A 77 -15.33 17.04 -2.68
CA LYS A 77 -16.10 17.50 -1.52
C LYS A 77 -17.20 16.51 -1.12
N ASN A 78 -17.82 15.86 -2.10
CA ASN A 78 -18.91 14.90 -1.87
C ASN A 78 -18.43 13.45 -1.78
N ARG A 79 -17.10 13.21 -1.86
CA ARG A 79 -16.49 11.86 -1.86
C ARG A 79 -17.07 10.93 -2.93
N MET A 80 -17.37 11.49 -4.10
CA MET A 80 -17.94 10.77 -5.24
C MET A 80 -16.86 10.48 -6.29
N SER A 81 -16.98 9.34 -6.97
CA SER A 81 -16.27 9.12 -8.23
C SER A 81 -16.79 10.08 -9.32
N TYR A 82 -16.05 10.27 -10.40
CA TYR A 82 -16.49 11.17 -11.49
C TYR A 82 -17.81 10.74 -12.15
N PRO A 83 -18.06 9.44 -12.42
CA PRO A 83 -19.36 9.01 -12.92
C PRO A 83 -20.51 9.30 -11.95
N GLU A 84 -20.32 9.03 -10.64
CA GLU A 84 -21.32 9.34 -9.62
C GLU A 84 -21.57 10.84 -9.50
N ALA A 85 -20.50 11.63 -9.58
CA ALA A 85 -20.59 13.07 -9.53
C ALA A 85 -21.34 13.63 -10.74
N LEU A 86 -21.07 13.10 -11.94
CA LEU A 86 -21.78 13.48 -13.16
C LEU A 86 -23.27 13.13 -13.05
N LYS A 87 -23.58 11.90 -12.63
CA LYS A 87 -24.96 11.43 -12.40
C LYS A 87 -25.70 12.33 -11.41
N ALA A 88 -25.10 12.60 -10.26
CA ALA A 88 -25.71 13.45 -9.24
C ALA A 88 -25.91 14.91 -9.69
N LEU A 89 -25.09 15.42 -10.62
CA LEU A 89 -25.33 16.73 -11.23
C LEU A 89 -26.49 16.70 -12.23
N MET A 90 -26.62 15.63 -13.02
CA MET A 90 -27.74 15.43 -13.94
C MET A 90 -29.06 15.28 -13.17
N ASP A 91 -29.08 14.44 -12.14
CA ASP A 91 -30.25 14.24 -11.26
C ASP A 91 -30.69 15.56 -10.62
N LYS A 92 -29.74 16.40 -10.15
CA LYS A 92 -30.03 17.72 -9.60
C LYS A 92 -30.52 18.73 -10.63
N ALA A 93 -30.10 18.59 -11.88
CA ALA A 93 -30.58 19.39 -12.99
C ALA A 93 -31.93 18.90 -13.53
N GLY A 94 -32.43 17.75 -13.06
CA GLY A 94 -33.66 17.13 -13.55
C GLY A 94 -33.52 16.54 -14.95
N ILE A 95 -32.31 16.11 -15.32
CA ILE A 95 -31.97 15.50 -16.61
C ILE A 95 -31.79 13.99 -16.44
#